data_AF-A0A3C2D9V2-F1
#
_entry.id   AF-A0A3C2D9V2-F1
#
_cell.length_a   1.000
_cell.length_b   1.000
_cell.length_c   1.000
_cell.angle_alpha   90.00
_cell.angle_beta   90.00
_cell.angle_gamma   90.00
#
_symmetry.space_group_name_H-M   'P 1'
#
loop_
_entity.id
_entity.type
_entity.pdbx_description
1 polymer ?
#
loop_
_entity_poly.entity_id
_entity_poly.type
_entity_poly.pdbx_seq_one_letter_code
_entity_poly.pdbx_strand_id
1 'polypeptide(L)'
;MSDFSDWEVIDTYSTRQAVEDGFLVRVDQKISKEAGIKYPVYLTRAVWDKYVELPEGFEGVQDLDGRLWDILYMFMFAARSCNTSTLMYKLNVVLADKGDWEANEKLDPDLDGNRNMRLVTLKSVIQAQDFDDPSPAIFIMKPSED
;
A
#
# COMPACT_ATOMS: atom_id res chain seq x y z
N MET A 1 -30.55 -18.93 14.20
CA MET A 1 -29.67 -18.35 13.17
C MET A 1 -29.32 -19.49 12.25
N SER A 2 -29.74 -19.44 10.99
CA SER A 2 -29.39 -20.46 10.01
C SER A 2 -27.90 -20.35 9.73
N ASP A 3 -27.19 -21.47 9.83
CA ASP A 3 -25.76 -21.56 9.55
C ASP A 3 -25.59 -21.51 8.03
N PHE A 4 -24.90 -20.48 7.53
CA PHE A 4 -24.68 -20.26 6.09
C PHE A 4 -23.47 -21.06 5.56
N SER A 5 -22.92 -21.96 6.37
CA SER A 5 -21.75 -22.79 6.05
C SER A 5 -21.98 -23.78 4.90
N ASP A 6 -23.22 -24.17 4.64
CA ASP A 6 -23.61 -25.11 3.57
C ASP A 6 -23.96 -24.43 2.22
N TRP A 7 -23.79 -23.11 2.10
CA TRP A 7 -24.15 -22.39 0.88
C TRP A 7 -23.04 -22.48 -0.16
N GLU A 8 -23.39 -22.90 -1.37
CA GLU A 8 -22.47 -22.91 -2.50
C GLU A 8 -22.18 -21.46 -2.95
N VAL A 9 -20.90 -21.12 -3.01
CA VAL A 9 -20.44 -19.82 -3.52
C VAL A 9 -20.78 -19.75 -5.02
N ILE A 10 -21.58 -18.75 -5.40
CA ILE A 10 -22.04 -18.56 -6.78
C ILE A 10 -20.97 -17.86 -7.62
N ASP A 11 -20.30 -16.87 -7.04
CA ASP A 11 -19.21 -16.11 -7.66
C ASP A 11 -18.36 -15.44 -6.57
N THR A 12 -17.05 -15.38 -6.77
CA THR A 12 -16.11 -14.69 -5.89
C THR A 12 -15.13 -13.89 -6.72
N TYR A 13 -14.92 -12.63 -6.33
CA TYR A 13 -13.89 -11.80 -6.92
C TYR A 13 -12.54 -12.09 -6.26
N SER A 14 -11.61 -12.63 -7.03
CA SER A 14 -10.32 -13.09 -6.53
C SER A 14 -9.27 -11.98 -6.53
N THR A 15 -8.27 -12.10 -5.66
CA THR A 15 -7.11 -11.20 -5.67
C THR A 15 -6.39 -11.24 -7.01
N ARG A 16 -6.32 -12.42 -7.65
CA ARG A 16 -5.79 -12.54 -9.02
C ARG A 16 -6.58 -11.68 -10.02
N GLN A 17 -7.91 -11.72 -9.98
CA GLN A 17 -8.76 -10.88 -10.83
C GLN A 17 -8.55 -9.39 -10.55
N ALA A 18 -8.46 -8.99 -9.28
CA ALA A 18 -8.17 -7.60 -8.91
C ALA A 18 -6.83 -7.09 -9.46
N VAL A 19 -5.82 -7.96 -9.59
CA VAL A 19 -4.55 -7.63 -10.27
C VAL A 19 -4.71 -7.55 -11.79
N GLU A 20 -5.42 -8.50 -12.39
CA GLU A 20 -5.68 -8.54 -13.85
C GLU A 20 -6.48 -7.33 -14.33
N ASP A 21 -7.48 -6.89 -13.54
CA ASP A 21 -8.29 -5.72 -13.80
C ASP A 21 -7.60 -4.40 -13.42
N GLY A 22 -6.44 -4.49 -12.76
CA GLY A 22 -5.61 -3.36 -12.40
C GLY A 22 -6.02 -2.62 -11.13
N PHE A 23 -6.98 -3.11 -10.35
CA PHE A 23 -7.32 -2.52 -9.03
C PHE A 23 -6.21 -2.73 -7.99
N LEU A 24 -5.47 -3.82 -8.10
CA LEU A 24 -4.28 -4.10 -7.29
C LEU A 24 -3.02 -4.14 -8.14
N VAL A 25 -1.92 -3.67 -7.56
CA VAL A 25 -0.56 -3.82 -8.10
C VAL A 25 0.19 -4.82 -7.25
N ARG A 26 0.53 -5.96 -7.83
CA ARG A 26 1.41 -6.94 -7.19
C ARG A 26 2.86 -6.45 -7.27
N VAL A 27 3.50 -6.33 -6.12
CA VAL A 27 4.93 -5.98 -6.01
C VAL A 27 5.79 -7.16 -6.42
N ASP A 28 6.90 -6.90 -7.13
CA ASP A 28 7.89 -7.95 -7.41
C ASP A 28 8.42 -8.52 -6.08
N GLN A 29 8.37 -9.84 -5.96
CA GLN A 29 8.80 -10.54 -4.76
C GLN A 29 10.28 -10.30 -4.42
N LYS A 30 11.13 -9.97 -5.41
CA LYS A 30 12.54 -9.63 -5.19
C LYS A 30 12.68 -8.33 -4.38
N ILE A 31 11.98 -7.28 -4.81
CA ILE A 31 12.01 -5.96 -4.17
C ILE A 31 11.49 -6.04 -2.73
N SER A 32 10.34 -6.71 -2.52
CA SER A 32 9.76 -6.87 -1.18
C SER A 32 10.64 -7.72 -0.25
N LYS A 33 11.34 -8.73 -0.78
CA LYS A 33 12.32 -9.51 -0.01
C LYS A 33 13.53 -8.70 0.42
N GLU A 34 14.02 -7.80 -0.42
CA GLU A 34 15.13 -6.89 -0.08
C GLU A 34 14.76 -5.93 1.06
N ALA A 35 13.49 -5.48 1.10
CA ALA A 35 12.95 -4.73 2.23
C ALA A 35 12.74 -5.60 3.51
N GLY A 36 12.92 -6.92 3.43
CA GLY A 36 12.76 -7.86 4.53
C GLY A 36 11.36 -8.45 4.68
N ILE A 37 10.49 -8.28 3.69
CA ILE A 37 9.12 -8.80 3.68
C ILE A 37 9.12 -10.20 3.07
N LYS A 38 8.53 -11.16 3.79
CA LYS A 38 8.48 -12.58 3.38
C LYS A 38 7.24 -12.93 2.57
N TYR A 39 6.16 -12.20 2.77
CA TYR A 39 4.87 -12.45 2.16
C TYR A 39 4.70 -11.65 0.86
N PRO A 40 3.83 -12.09 -0.06
CA PRO A 40 3.44 -11.28 -1.20
C PRO A 40 2.86 -9.94 -0.75
N VAL A 41 3.16 -8.88 -1.51
CA VAL A 41 2.69 -7.52 -1.23
C VAL A 41 1.89 -7.01 -2.42
N TYR A 42 0.72 -6.44 -2.12
CA TYR A 42 -0.17 -5.80 -3.06
C TYR A 42 -0.40 -4.36 -2.62
N LEU A 43 -0.32 -3.41 -3.54
CA LEU A 43 -0.75 -2.03 -3.31
C LEU A 43 -2.08 -1.81 -4.04
N THR A 44 -2.99 -1.01 -3.47
CA THR A 44 -4.13 -0.52 -4.27
C THR A 44 -3.61 0.37 -5.39
N ARG A 45 -4.35 0.39 -6.50
CA ARG A 45 -4.06 1.29 -7.62
C ARG A 45 -3.92 2.74 -7.16
N ALA A 46 -4.77 3.17 -6.23
CA ALA A 46 -4.78 4.52 -5.69
C ALA A 46 -3.50 4.88 -4.92
N VAL A 47 -2.88 3.93 -4.22
CA VAL A 47 -1.57 4.12 -3.57
C VAL A 47 -0.45 4.09 -4.59
N TRP A 48 -0.49 3.15 -5.54
CA TRP A 48 0.52 3.03 -6.57
C TRP A 48 0.64 4.32 -7.41
N ASP A 49 -0.46 4.75 -8.01
CA ASP A 49 -0.47 5.88 -8.95
C ASP A 49 -0.05 7.20 -8.28
N LYS A 50 -0.37 7.38 -6.99
CA LYS A 50 -0.08 8.65 -6.31
C LYS A 50 1.27 8.67 -5.61
N TYR A 51 1.65 7.55 -4.98
CA TYR A 51 2.79 7.53 -4.07
C TYR A 51 3.99 6.74 -4.61
N VAL A 52 3.77 5.79 -5.54
CA VAL A 52 4.86 5.02 -6.16
C VAL A 52 5.24 5.60 -7.52
N GLU A 53 4.27 5.85 -8.39
CA GLU A 53 4.55 6.43 -9.70
C GLU A 53 5.26 7.77 -9.55
N LEU A 54 6.18 8.01 -10.48
CA LEU A 54 7.00 9.19 -10.46
C LEU A 54 6.15 10.40 -10.85
N PRO A 55 6.08 11.45 -10.00
CA PRO A 55 5.40 12.67 -10.40
C PRO A 55 6.14 13.33 -11.57
N GLU A 56 5.38 13.86 -12.53
CA GLU A 56 5.92 14.63 -13.65
C GLU A 56 6.85 15.76 -13.15
N GLY A 57 8.04 15.88 -13.77
CA GLY A 57 9.04 16.89 -13.42
C GLY A 57 10.04 16.46 -12.34
N PHE A 58 9.93 15.22 -11.85
CA PHE A 58 10.90 14.62 -10.90
C PHE A 58 11.83 13.60 -11.58
N GLU A 59 11.83 13.54 -12.91
CA GLU A 59 12.72 12.66 -13.69
C GLU A 59 14.19 12.98 -13.38
N GLY A 60 14.95 11.94 -13.00
CA GLY A 60 16.38 12.07 -12.66
C GLY A 60 16.66 12.59 -11.24
N VAL A 61 15.63 12.95 -10.47
CA VAL A 61 15.74 13.27 -9.03
C VAL A 61 15.25 12.11 -8.17
N GLN A 62 14.17 11.48 -8.60
CA GLN A 62 13.62 10.26 -7.98
C GLN A 62 13.33 9.21 -9.04
N ASP A 63 13.18 7.98 -8.58
CA ASP A 63 12.81 6.85 -9.41
C ASP A 63 11.70 6.02 -8.74
N LEU A 64 11.06 5.18 -9.55
CA LEU A 64 9.92 4.35 -9.14
C LEU A 64 10.31 3.35 -8.05
N ASP A 65 11.50 2.74 -8.18
CA ASP A 65 11.95 1.70 -7.26
C ASP A 65 12.26 2.28 -5.88
N GLY A 66 12.89 3.45 -5.80
CA GLY A 66 13.17 4.17 -4.56
C GLY A 66 11.88 4.57 -3.84
N ARG A 67 10.89 5.09 -4.57
CA ARG A 67 9.58 5.46 -3.99
C ARG A 67 8.82 4.24 -3.48
N LEU A 68 8.84 3.13 -4.22
CA LEU A 68 8.29 1.86 -3.75
C LEU A 68 9.05 1.38 -2.50
N TRP A 69 10.37 1.50 -2.48
CA TRP A 69 11.20 1.10 -1.36
C TRP A 69 10.90 1.91 -0.10
N ASP A 70 10.67 3.22 -0.20
CA ASP A 70 10.24 4.08 0.92
C ASP A 70 8.95 3.56 1.57
N ILE A 71 7.95 3.17 0.78
CA ILE A 71 6.69 2.58 1.27
C ILE A 71 6.96 1.28 2.02
N LEU A 72 7.71 0.36 1.43
CA LEU A 72 7.98 -0.96 1.99
C LEU A 72 8.85 -0.88 3.25
N TYR A 73 9.84 0.00 3.25
CA TYR A 73 10.75 0.19 4.36
C TYR A 73 10.04 0.80 5.58
N MET A 74 9.22 1.84 5.37
CA MET A 74 8.44 2.46 6.45
C MET A 74 7.37 1.52 6.98
N PHE A 75 6.74 0.72 6.12
CA PHE A 75 5.87 -0.38 6.55
C PHE A 75 6.64 -1.36 7.46
N MET A 76 7.80 -1.85 7.01
CA MET A 76 8.60 -2.81 7.78
C MET A 76 9.10 -2.27 9.11
N PHE A 77 9.46 -0.98 9.17
CA PHE A 77 9.83 -0.33 10.40
C PHE A 77 8.68 -0.34 11.42
N ALA A 78 7.47 0.00 10.98
CA ALA A 78 6.28 0.00 11.83
C ALA A 78 5.79 -1.42 12.17
N ALA A 79 5.86 -2.36 11.23
CA ALA A 79 5.39 -3.73 11.41
C ALA A 79 6.17 -4.52 12.48
N ARG A 80 7.43 -4.17 12.74
CA ARG A 80 8.28 -4.83 13.75
C ARG A 80 7.73 -4.74 15.18
N SER A 81 6.94 -3.72 15.49
CA SER A 81 6.30 -3.55 16.80
C SER A 81 4.79 -3.81 16.77
N CYS A 82 4.25 -4.25 15.63
CA CYS A 82 2.84 -4.54 15.45
C CYS A 82 2.52 -5.99 15.82
N ASN A 83 1.40 -6.21 16.51
CA ASN A 83 0.87 -7.53 16.85
C ASN A 83 -0.57 -7.75 16.36
N THR A 84 -1.06 -6.85 15.50
CA THR A 84 -2.39 -6.90 14.89
C THR A 84 -2.29 -7.16 13.39
N SER A 85 -3.38 -7.62 12.77
CA SER A 85 -3.44 -7.85 11.32
C SER A 85 -3.55 -6.54 10.52
N THR A 86 -3.94 -5.44 11.16
CA THR A 86 -4.04 -4.12 10.54
C THR A 86 -3.09 -3.15 11.24
N LEU A 87 -2.42 -2.33 10.44
CA LEU A 87 -1.46 -1.32 10.91
C LEU A 87 -1.62 -0.04 10.08
N MET A 88 -1.62 1.10 10.77
CA MET A 88 -1.47 2.41 10.14
C MET A 88 -0.04 2.89 10.34
N TYR A 89 0.61 3.32 9.27
CA TYR A 89 1.96 3.86 9.32
C TYR A 89 2.07 5.12 8.47
N LYS A 90 3.15 5.88 8.68
CA LYS A 90 3.37 7.16 8.00
C LYS A 90 4.72 7.18 7.32
N LEU A 91 4.79 7.95 6.25
CA LEU A 91 6.01 8.25 5.52
C LEU A 91 5.91 9.65 4.91
N ASN A 92 7.07 10.27 4.70
CA ASN A 92 7.15 11.52 3.95
C ASN A 92 7.34 11.19 2.47
N VAL A 93 6.48 11.74 1.62
CA VAL A 93 6.51 11.54 0.17
C VAL A 93 6.69 12.88 -0.51
N VAL A 94 7.62 12.94 -1.46
CA VAL A 94 7.78 14.12 -2.32
C VAL A 94 6.72 14.08 -3.42
N LEU A 95 5.92 15.14 -3.53
CA LEU A 95 4.86 15.31 -4.50
C LEU A 95 4.92 16.74 -5.06
N ALA A 96 4.42 16.95 -6.27
CA ALA A 96 4.25 18.30 -6.80
C ALA A 96 3.18 19.05 -6.00
N ASP A 97 3.37 20.35 -5.70
CA ASP A 97 2.33 21.19 -5.08
C ASP A 97 1.28 21.63 -6.11
N LYS A 98 0.51 20.66 -6.63
CA LYS A 98 -0.59 20.87 -7.58
C LYS A 98 -1.94 21.14 -6.86
N GLY A 99 -1.96 21.17 -5.54
CA GLY A 99 -3.19 21.37 -4.74
C GLY A 99 -4.09 20.14 -4.62
N ASP A 100 -3.66 18.98 -5.10
CA ASP A 100 -4.38 17.69 -5.14
C ASP A 100 -4.27 16.90 -3.83
N TRP A 101 -4.40 17.59 -2.70
CA TRP A 101 -4.25 17.00 -1.36
C TRP A 101 -5.32 15.95 -1.07
N GLU A 102 -4.91 14.86 -0.43
CA GLU A 102 -5.84 13.81 0.03
C GLU A 102 -6.02 13.81 1.55
N ALA A 103 -7.11 13.19 2.01
CA ALA A 103 -7.47 13.15 3.43
C ALA A 103 -6.44 12.45 4.33
N ASN A 104 -5.60 11.58 3.76
CA ASN A 104 -4.52 10.89 4.44
C ASN A 104 -3.18 11.65 4.37
N GLU A 105 -3.18 12.88 3.87
CA GLU A 105 -2.00 13.72 3.71
C GLU A 105 -2.07 14.95 4.62
N LYS A 106 -0.91 15.39 5.08
CA LYS A 106 -0.75 16.67 5.76
C LYS A 106 0.68 17.17 5.67
N LEU A 107 0.90 18.42 6.04
CA LEU A 107 2.25 18.90 6.30
C LEU A 107 2.84 18.16 7.50
N ASP A 108 4.11 17.78 7.38
CA ASP A 108 4.84 17.26 8.52
C ASP A 108 5.15 18.42 9.49
N PRO A 109 4.65 18.39 10.73
CA PRO A 109 4.95 19.44 11.71
C PRO A 109 6.43 19.52 12.10
N ASP A 110 7.21 18.46 11.83
CA ASP A 110 8.64 18.39 12.18
C ASP A 110 9.55 18.92 11.05
N LEU A 111 8.98 19.30 9.90
CA LEU A 111 9.70 19.85 8.75
C LEU A 111 9.42 21.35 8.57
N ASP A 112 10.10 21.96 7.59
CA ASP A 112 10.06 23.40 7.28
C ASP A 112 8.74 23.90 6.64
N GLY A 113 7.73 23.03 6.55
CA GLY A 113 6.45 23.34 5.91
C GLY A 113 6.50 23.33 4.39
N ASN A 114 7.55 22.77 3.77
CA ASN A 114 7.61 22.58 2.32
C ASN A 114 6.44 21.72 1.83
N ARG A 115 5.54 22.32 1.05
CA ARG A 115 4.32 21.69 0.52
C ARG A 115 4.58 20.57 -0.49
N ASN A 116 5.79 20.51 -1.04
CA ASN A 116 6.21 19.38 -1.88
C ASN A 116 6.54 18.14 -1.06
N MET A 117 6.71 18.24 0.26
CA MET A 117 6.89 17.10 1.15
C MET A 117 5.61 16.88 1.95
N ARG A 118 4.93 15.77 1.70
CA ARG A 118 3.66 15.44 2.38
C ARG A 118 3.87 14.26 3.32
N LEU A 119 3.45 14.41 4.57
CA LEU A 119 3.35 13.31 5.52
C LEU A 119 2.08 12.52 5.19
N VAL A 120 2.28 11.36 4.58
CA VAL A 120 1.22 10.46 4.12
C VAL A 120 0.98 9.39 5.18
N THR A 121 -0.28 9.07 5.46
CA THR A 121 -0.68 7.90 6.25
C THR A 121 -1.19 6.80 5.32
N LEU A 122 -0.69 5.58 5.48
CA LEU A 122 -1.14 4.39 4.76
C LEU A 122 -1.62 3.32 5.75
N LYS A 123 -2.55 2.48 5.29
CA LYS A 123 -3.05 1.29 5.98
C LYS A 123 -2.42 0.06 5.35
N SER A 124 -1.91 -0.84 6.17
CA SER A 124 -1.56 -2.20 5.74
C SER A 124 -2.44 -3.22 6.44
N VAL A 125 -2.89 -4.24 5.71
CA VAL A 125 -3.62 -5.39 6.23
C VAL A 125 -2.90 -6.66 5.81
N ILE A 126 -2.63 -7.57 6.75
CA ILE A 126 -2.21 -8.95 6.46
C ILE A 126 -3.42 -9.88 6.58
N GLN A 127 -3.72 -10.60 5.50
CA GLN A 127 -4.87 -11.51 5.40
C GLN A 127 -4.59 -12.64 4.40
N ALA A 128 -5.57 -13.51 4.15
CA ALA A 128 -5.46 -14.53 3.11
C ALA A 128 -5.19 -13.90 1.74
N GLN A 129 -4.34 -14.53 0.95
CA GLN A 129 -3.94 -14.04 -0.37
C GLN A 129 -5.11 -14.08 -1.34
N ASP A 130 -5.91 -15.13 -1.32
CA ASP A 130 -7.09 -15.27 -2.17
C ASP A 130 -8.14 -16.15 -1.49
N PHE A 131 -9.33 -16.25 -2.08
CA PHE A 131 -10.41 -17.08 -1.53
C PHE A 131 -10.06 -18.58 -1.52
N ASP A 132 -9.25 -19.04 -2.49
CA ASP A 132 -8.76 -20.40 -2.65
C ASP A 132 -7.28 -20.58 -2.27
N ASP A 133 -6.59 -19.49 -1.92
CA ASP A 133 -5.22 -19.47 -1.41
C ASP A 133 -5.18 -18.81 -0.01
N PRO A 134 -5.25 -19.61 1.08
CA PRO A 134 -5.25 -19.09 2.43
C PRO A 134 -3.86 -18.64 2.91
N SER A 135 -2.82 -18.71 2.07
CA SER A 135 -1.51 -18.22 2.44
C SER A 135 -1.54 -16.71 2.71
N PRO A 136 -0.75 -16.20 3.67
CA PRO A 136 -0.81 -14.79 4.04
C PRO A 136 -0.21 -13.88 2.97
N ALA A 137 -0.89 -12.76 2.70
CA ALA A 137 -0.41 -11.65 1.88
C ALA A 137 -0.66 -10.31 2.58
N ILE A 138 0.15 -9.31 2.23
CA ILE A 138 0.04 -7.95 2.74
C ILE A 138 -0.57 -7.05 1.67
N PHE A 139 -1.57 -6.28 2.06
CA PHE A 139 -2.25 -5.29 1.22
C PHE A 139 -2.01 -3.90 1.80
N ILE A 140 -1.47 -2.99 0.99
CA ILE A 140 -1.17 -1.60 1.37
C ILE A 140 -2.11 -0.68 0.60
N MET A 141 -2.81 0.18 1.32
CA MET A 141 -3.89 1.01 0.81
C MET A 141 -4.01 2.33 1.57
N LYS A 142 -4.85 3.25 1.10
CA LYS A 142 -5.21 4.46 1.85
C LYS A 142 -6.10 4.09 3.04
N PRO A 143 -6.10 4.88 4.12
CA PRO A 143 -6.89 4.57 5.33
C PRO A 143 -8.40 4.40 5.12
N SER A 144 -8.96 5.04 4.10
CA SER A 144 -10.39 4.98 3.76
C SER A 144 -10.77 3.83 2.83
N GLU A 145 -9.79 3.17 2.22
CA GLU A 145 -10.01 1.95 1.43
C GLU A 145 -10.12 0.76 2.38
N ASP A 146 -10.85 -0.29 1.99
CA ASP A 146 -11.02 -1.53 2.77
C ASP A 146 -10.34 -2.73 2.13
#